data_AF-A0A2E2FKS0-F1
#
_entry.id   AF-A0A2E2FKS0-F1
#
_cell.length_a   1.000
_cell.length_b   1.000
_cell.length_c   1.000
_cell.angle_alpha   90.00
_cell.angle_beta   90.00
_cell.angle_gamma   90.00
#
_symmetry.space_group_name_H-M   'P 1'
#
loop_
_entity.id
_entity.type
_entity.pdbx_description
1 polymer ?
#
loop_
_entity_poly.entity_id
_entity_poly.type
_entity_poly.pdbx_seq_one_letter_code
_entity_poly.pdbx_strand_id
1 'polypeptide(L)'
;MKKNVGKNTTVSKQEGELIIKITGTLPEKWMEHSILAWVILWSSLGGIILYYMIAGEFSGEQKSFFMAYLAFWGYFEYKSLHAFLYKKIGYELIRIKDGYMYYKRNIIGVEKPKRFDLKNISELGLIQHSRKSFAGAYNKSFWVVGNEQVGFKHLTKKMALGIQISEKEAKEIIRLIRTAIKSN
;
A
#
# COMPACT_ATOMS: atom_id res chain seq x y z
N MET A 1 -25.96 -1.09 -5.35
CA MET A 1 -25.55 -2.47 -5.73
C MET A 1 -24.07 -2.69 -5.41
N LYS A 2 -23.74 -3.71 -4.59
CA LYS A 2 -22.36 -4.09 -4.23
C LYS A 2 -21.88 -5.21 -5.15
N LYS A 3 -20.75 -5.05 -5.82
CA LYS A 3 -20.18 -6.01 -6.78
C LYS A 3 -18.69 -6.20 -6.50
N ASN A 4 -18.23 -7.43 -6.49
CA ASN A 4 -16.80 -7.74 -6.47
C ASN A 4 -16.24 -7.66 -7.89
N VAL A 5 -15.18 -6.89 -8.08
CA VAL A 5 -14.49 -6.72 -9.37
C VAL A 5 -13.26 -7.63 -9.49
N GLY A 6 -12.72 -8.06 -8.35
CA GLY A 6 -11.67 -9.06 -8.26
C GLY A 6 -11.59 -9.66 -6.87
N LYS A 7 -10.45 -10.26 -6.51
CA LYS A 7 -10.28 -10.96 -5.23
C LYS A 7 -10.34 -9.99 -4.04
N ASN A 8 -9.80 -8.78 -4.21
CA ASN A 8 -9.62 -7.79 -3.14
C ASN A 8 -10.33 -6.46 -3.39
N THR A 9 -11.05 -6.35 -4.52
CA THR A 9 -11.67 -5.11 -4.96
C THR A 9 -13.19 -5.22 -4.89
N THR A 10 -13.80 -4.41 -4.02
CA THR A 10 -15.24 -4.29 -3.91
C THR A 10 -15.70 -2.93 -4.40
N VAL A 11 -16.75 -2.92 -5.21
CA VAL A 11 -17.37 -1.72 -5.76
C VAL A 11 -18.80 -1.62 -5.27
N SER A 12 -19.21 -0.45 -4.79
CA SER A 12 -20.59 -0.11 -4.47
C SER A 12 -21.01 1.13 -5.23
N LYS A 13 -22.19 1.07 -5.86
CA LYS A 13 -22.88 2.24 -6.42
C LYS A 13 -24.19 2.46 -5.65
N GLN A 14 -24.37 3.63 -5.08
CA GLN A 14 -25.56 4.05 -4.34
C GLN A 14 -25.82 5.54 -4.63
N GLU A 15 -27.04 5.93 -5.02
CA GLU A 15 -27.52 7.33 -5.05
C GLU A 15 -26.51 8.37 -5.61
N GLY A 16 -25.97 8.12 -6.81
CA GLY A 16 -25.02 9.05 -7.45
C GLY A 16 -23.57 8.98 -6.92
N GLU A 17 -23.32 8.09 -5.95
CA GLU A 17 -22.02 7.84 -5.35
C GLU A 17 -21.40 6.53 -5.86
N LEU A 18 -20.11 6.59 -6.20
CA LEU A 18 -19.28 5.42 -6.52
C LEU A 18 -18.24 5.23 -5.42
N ILE A 19 -18.26 4.05 -4.77
CA ILE A 19 -17.29 3.65 -3.76
C ILE A 19 -16.51 2.44 -4.27
N ILE A 20 -15.20 2.54 -4.32
CA ILE A 20 -14.28 1.45 -4.63
C ILE A 20 -13.39 1.24 -3.41
N LYS A 21 -13.44 0.05 -2.83
CA LYS A 21 -12.57 -0.37 -1.73
C LYS A 21 -11.65 -1.49 -2.21
N ILE A 22 -10.35 -1.29 -2.05
CA ILE A 22 -9.30 -2.24 -2.41
C ILE A 22 -8.63 -2.69 -1.11
N THR A 23 -8.81 -3.93 -0.70
CA THR A 23 -8.15 -4.45 0.50
C THR A 23 -6.70 -4.82 0.22
N GLY A 24 -5.83 -4.61 1.19
CA GLY A 24 -4.42 -5.01 1.10
C GLY A 24 -4.21 -6.52 1.22
N THR A 25 -5.27 -7.29 1.48
CA THR A 25 -5.24 -8.73 1.75
C THR A 25 -4.56 -9.49 0.61
N LEU A 26 -3.61 -10.35 0.95
CA LEU A 26 -2.94 -11.16 -0.06
C LEU A 26 -3.87 -12.30 -0.53
N PRO A 27 -3.77 -12.70 -1.81
CA PRO A 27 -4.62 -13.75 -2.36
C PRO A 27 -4.38 -15.12 -1.72
N GLU A 28 -3.17 -15.34 -1.18
CA GLU A 28 -2.74 -16.63 -0.63
C GLU A 28 -2.27 -16.48 0.82
N LYS A 29 -2.85 -17.28 1.72
CA LYS A 29 -2.60 -17.18 3.17
C LYS A 29 -1.15 -17.45 3.56
N TRP A 30 -0.43 -18.30 2.82
CA TRP A 30 0.99 -18.57 3.13
C TRP A 30 1.84 -17.31 3.04
N MET A 31 1.53 -16.39 2.11
CA MET A 31 2.28 -15.14 1.96
C MET A 31 2.14 -14.26 3.20
N GLU A 32 0.95 -14.23 3.80
CA GLU A 32 0.70 -13.53 5.07
C GLU A 32 1.47 -14.17 6.23
N HIS A 33 1.44 -15.50 6.34
CA HIS A 33 2.22 -16.22 7.35
C HIS A 33 3.73 -16.05 7.17
N SER A 34 4.22 -15.98 5.93
CA SER A 34 5.64 -15.74 5.65
C SER A 34 6.08 -14.35 6.09
N ILE A 35 5.27 -13.31 5.83
CA ILE A 35 5.59 -11.96 6.34
C ILE A 35 5.53 -11.96 7.87
N LEU A 36 4.54 -12.60 8.48
CA LEU A 36 4.43 -12.67 9.94
C LEU A 36 5.64 -13.37 10.56
N ALA A 37 6.03 -14.54 10.03
CA ALA A 37 7.20 -15.27 10.49
C ALA A 37 8.48 -14.44 10.34
N TRP A 38 8.60 -13.70 9.22
CA TRP A 38 9.73 -12.79 8.99
C TRP A 38 9.78 -11.67 10.03
N VAL A 39 8.66 -11.03 10.34
CA VAL A 39 8.57 -10.00 11.38
C VAL A 39 8.94 -10.57 12.74
N ILE A 40 8.39 -11.73 13.13
CA ILE A 40 8.71 -12.37 14.41
C ILE A 40 10.21 -12.69 14.52
N LEU A 41 10.79 -13.26 13.48
CA LEU A 41 12.22 -13.58 13.45
C LEU A 41 13.08 -12.33 13.59
N TRP A 42 12.76 -11.27 12.84
CA TRP A 42 13.48 -10.00 12.90
C TRP A 42 13.39 -9.32 14.27
N SER A 43 12.19 -9.27 14.85
CA SER A 43 11.97 -8.70 16.19
C SER A 43 12.70 -9.50 17.27
N SER A 44 12.67 -10.84 17.16
CA SER A 44 13.32 -11.71 18.16
C SER A 44 14.85 -11.56 18.13
N LEU A 45 15.45 -11.60 16.95
CA LEU A 45 16.91 -11.45 16.79
C LEU A 45 17.37 -10.03 17.16
N GLY A 46 16.63 -8.99 16.74
CA GLY A 46 16.90 -7.61 17.13
C GLY A 46 16.77 -7.41 18.64
N GLY A 47 15.75 -8.00 19.25
CA GLY A 47 15.53 -7.99 20.70
C GLY A 47 16.63 -8.68 21.49
N ILE A 48 17.15 -9.82 21.00
CA ILE A 48 18.29 -10.51 21.61
C ILE A 48 19.53 -9.63 21.58
N ILE A 49 19.84 -8.99 20.45
CA ILE A 49 20.99 -8.09 20.33
C ILE A 49 20.83 -6.90 21.26
N LEU A 50 19.64 -6.29 21.30
CA LEU A 50 19.34 -5.19 22.21
C LEU A 50 19.50 -5.61 23.68
N TYR A 51 19.03 -6.80 24.05
CA TYR A 51 19.20 -7.36 25.39
C TYR A 51 20.68 -7.49 25.76
N TYR A 52 21.50 -8.12 24.91
CA TYR A 52 22.94 -8.25 25.16
C TYR A 52 23.64 -6.89 25.19
N MET A 53 23.15 -5.90 24.44
CA MET A 53 23.72 -4.55 24.46
C MET A 53 23.51 -3.83 25.80
N ILE A 54 22.41 -4.15 26.49
CA ILE A 54 22.03 -3.57 27.80
C ILE A 54 22.60 -4.38 28.96
N ALA A 55 22.46 -5.72 28.92
CA ALA A 55 22.80 -6.62 30.02
C ALA A 55 24.23 -7.20 29.93
N GLY A 56 24.87 -7.15 28.76
CA GLY A 56 26.20 -7.70 28.52
C GLY A 56 27.33 -6.70 28.75
N GLU A 57 28.53 -7.24 28.93
CA GLU A 57 29.78 -6.47 29.10
C GLU A 57 30.41 -6.10 27.75
N PHE A 58 29.68 -5.36 26.91
CA PHE A 58 30.26 -4.82 25.67
C PHE A 58 31.08 -3.55 25.94
N SER A 59 32.21 -3.45 25.25
CA SER A 59 33.03 -2.24 25.22
C SER A 59 32.26 -1.07 24.57
N GLY A 60 32.74 0.16 24.80
CA GLY A 60 32.12 1.36 24.21
C GLY A 60 32.02 1.29 22.68
N GLU A 61 33.09 0.83 22.01
CA GLU A 61 33.13 0.68 20.56
C GLU A 61 32.12 -0.37 20.04
N GLN A 62 32.01 -1.51 20.73
CA GLN A 62 31.05 -2.55 20.39
C GLN A 62 29.60 -2.04 20.52
N LYS A 63 29.30 -1.26 21.56
CA LYS A 63 27.98 -0.64 21.73
C LYS A 63 27.66 0.35 20.61
N SER A 64 28.62 1.19 20.20
CA SER A 64 28.45 2.10 19.07
C SER A 64 28.16 1.36 17.75
N PHE A 65 28.89 0.26 17.49
CA PHE A 65 28.64 -0.60 16.34
C PHE A 65 27.22 -1.19 16.36
N PHE A 66 26.82 -1.85 17.47
CA PHE A 66 25.51 -2.48 17.56
C PHE A 66 24.36 -1.48 17.54
N MET A 67 24.58 -0.25 18.02
CA MET A 67 23.60 0.82 17.92
C MET A 67 23.33 1.23 16.47
N ALA A 68 24.38 1.44 15.67
CA ALA A 68 24.24 1.71 14.24
C ALA A 68 23.60 0.53 13.50
N TYR A 69 24.01 -0.69 13.84
CA TYR A 69 23.41 -1.92 13.32
C TYR A 69 21.91 -2.00 13.63
N LEU A 70 21.50 -1.79 14.89
CA LEU A 70 20.10 -1.83 15.30
C LEU A 70 19.26 -0.72 14.67
N ALA A 71 19.84 0.45 14.40
CA ALA A 71 19.15 1.50 13.66
C ALA A 71 18.83 1.07 12.22
N PHE A 72 19.79 0.46 11.53
CA PHE A 72 19.56 -0.11 10.20
C PHE A 72 18.58 -1.29 10.25
N TRP A 73 18.75 -2.20 11.21
CA TRP A 73 17.87 -3.35 11.41
C TRP A 73 16.43 -2.91 11.67
N GLY A 74 16.23 -1.98 12.60
CA GLY A 74 14.92 -1.44 12.96
C GLY A 74 14.23 -0.74 11.80
N TYR A 75 14.97 -0.09 10.89
CA TYR A 75 14.39 0.48 9.67
C TYR A 75 13.77 -0.61 8.77
N PHE A 76 14.47 -1.72 8.53
CA PHE A 76 13.93 -2.81 7.72
C PHE A 76 12.82 -3.58 8.43
N GLU A 77 12.94 -3.79 9.74
CA GLU A 77 11.88 -4.35 10.57
C GLU A 77 10.59 -3.52 10.47
N TYR A 78 10.71 -2.19 10.60
CA TYR A 78 9.60 -1.27 10.41
C TYR A 78 8.96 -1.41 9.03
N LYS A 79 9.76 -1.52 7.96
CA LYS A 79 9.24 -1.70 6.58
C LYS A 79 8.48 -3.02 6.44
N SER A 80 8.98 -4.11 7.01
CA SER A 80 8.32 -5.42 7.02
C SER A 80 7.04 -5.42 7.85
N LEU A 81 7.07 -4.83 9.05
CA LEU A 81 5.89 -4.68 9.91
C LEU A 81 4.82 -3.82 9.24
N HIS A 82 5.22 -2.70 8.64
CA HIS A 82 4.30 -1.85 7.87
C HIS A 82 3.65 -2.62 6.71
N ALA A 83 4.42 -3.42 5.97
CA ALA A 83 3.88 -4.29 4.94
C ALA A 83 2.87 -5.29 5.51
N PHE A 84 3.23 -5.99 6.58
CA PHE A 84 2.34 -6.93 7.28
C PHE A 84 1.02 -6.29 7.70
N LEU A 85 1.08 -5.15 8.39
CA LEU A 85 -0.10 -4.43 8.87
C LEU A 85 -0.99 -3.99 7.70
N TYR A 86 -0.40 -3.50 6.60
CA TYR A 86 -1.16 -3.17 5.40
C TYR A 86 -1.87 -4.40 4.82
N LYS A 87 -1.22 -5.58 4.77
CA LYS A 87 -1.88 -6.79 4.25
C LYS A 87 -3.00 -7.28 5.15
N LYS A 88 -2.82 -7.17 6.46
CA LYS A 88 -3.76 -7.71 7.45
C LYS A 88 -5.01 -6.83 7.61
N ILE A 89 -4.83 -5.52 7.70
CA ILE A 89 -5.92 -4.58 8.04
C ILE A 89 -6.02 -3.38 7.10
N GLY A 90 -5.05 -3.20 6.19
CA GLY A 90 -4.99 -2.05 5.30
C GLY A 90 -5.96 -2.12 4.13
N TYR A 91 -6.35 -0.95 3.64
CA TYR A 91 -7.16 -0.79 2.43
C TYR A 91 -6.99 0.58 1.78
N GLU A 92 -7.29 0.66 0.49
CA GLU A 92 -7.53 1.91 -0.22
C GLU A 92 -9.03 2.12 -0.39
N LEU A 93 -9.48 3.36 -0.21
CA LEU A 93 -10.86 3.77 -0.42
C LEU A 93 -10.87 4.92 -1.43
N ILE A 94 -11.60 4.73 -2.52
CA ILE A 94 -11.85 5.72 -3.55
C ILE A 94 -13.35 5.96 -3.55
N ARG A 95 -13.76 7.18 -3.20
CA ARG A 95 -15.15 7.61 -3.17
C ARG A 95 -15.33 8.74 -4.16
N ILE A 96 -16.26 8.62 -5.10
CA ILE A 96 -16.58 9.67 -6.06
C ILE A 96 -18.01 10.14 -5.78
N LYS A 97 -18.15 11.44 -5.50
CA LYS A 97 -19.42 12.08 -5.18
C LYS A 97 -19.35 13.58 -5.48
N ASP A 98 -20.45 14.15 -5.98
CA ASP A 98 -20.65 15.61 -6.13
C ASP A 98 -19.53 16.31 -6.94
N GLY A 99 -19.03 15.65 -8.00
CA GLY A 99 -17.92 16.20 -8.81
C GLY A 99 -16.52 16.07 -8.19
N TYR A 100 -16.38 15.36 -7.06
CA TYR A 100 -15.09 15.14 -6.40
C TYR A 100 -14.74 13.67 -6.24
N MET A 101 -13.45 13.36 -6.31
CA MET A 101 -12.87 12.09 -5.90
C MET A 101 -12.14 12.23 -4.56
N TYR A 102 -12.54 11.44 -3.59
CA TYR A 102 -11.90 11.30 -2.29
C TYR A 102 -11.09 10.00 -2.28
N TYR A 103 -9.79 10.11 -2.05
CA TYR A 103 -8.89 8.96 -1.93
C TYR A 103 -8.31 8.91 -0.53
N LYS A 104 -8.40 7.76 0.12
CA LYS A 104 -7.74 7.48 1.39
C LYS A 104 -7.02 6.14 1.31
N ARG A 105 -5.76 6.13 1.71
CA ARG A 105 -5.06 4.90 2.09
C ARG A 105 -5.21 4.76 3.60
N ASN A 106 -5.61 3.59 4.06
CA ASN A 106 -5.84 3.35 5.47
C ASN A 106 -5.11 2.10 5.93
N ILE A 107 -4.42 2.19 7.06
CA ILE A 107 -3.77 1.08 7.75
C ILE A 107 -4.25 1.03 9.20
N ILE A 108 -4.22 2.18 9.90
CA ILE A 108 -4.53 2.29 11.34
C ILE A 108 -5.54 3.44 11.63
N GLY A 109 -6.32 3.85 10.65
CA GLY A 109 -7.38 4.85 10.79
C GLY A 109 -6.96 6.32 10.61
N VAL A 110 -5.67 6.62 10.71
CA VAL A 110 -5.15 7.99 10.95
C VAL A 110 -5.24 8.95 9.75
N GLU A 111 -5.18 8.46 8.51
CA GLU A 111 -5.06 9.36 7.35
C GLU A 111 -6.38 10.07 6.99
N LYS A 112 -6.33 11.39 6.75
CA LYS A 112 -7.47 12.14 6.19
C LYS A 112 -7.59 11.87 4.68
N PRO A 113 -8.81 11.74 4.13
CA PRO A 113 -8.99 11.55 2.69
C PRO A 113 -8.51 12.78 1.90
N LYS A 114 -7.74 12.53 0.84
CA LYS A 114 -7.34 13.55 -0.13
C LYS A 114 -8.49 13.79 -1.11
N ARG A 115 -8.86 15.04 -1.32
CA ARG A 115 -9.91 15.46 -2.26
C ARG A 115 -9.30 15.91 -3.58
N PHE A 116 -9.88 15.45 -4.68
CA PHE A 116 -9.51 15.79 -6.05
C PHE A 116 -10.76 16.24 -6.80
N ASP A 117 -10.67 17.35 -7.53
CA ASP A 117 -11.73 17.80 -8.42
C ASP A 117 -11.69 16.94 -9.70
N LEU A 118 -12.81 16.32 -10.07
CA LEU A 118 -12.89 15.46 -11.24
C LEU A 118 -12.54 16.21 -12.53
N LYS A 119 -12.82 17.52 -12.61
CA LYS A 119 -12.50 18.36 -13.79
C LYS A 119 -10.99 18.51 -14.00
N ASN A 120 -10.21 18.39 -12.92
CA ASN A 120 -8.77 18.54 -12.94
C ASN A 120 -8.03 17.20 -13.06
N ILE A 121 -8.75 16.09 -13.20
CA ILE A 121 -8.17 14.77 -13.44
C ILE A 121 -7.91 14.59 -14.93
N SER A 122 -6.64 14.40 -15.28
CA SER A 122 -6.19 14.12 -16.63
C SER A 122 -5.26 12.89 -16.65
N GLU A 123 -4.96 12.38 -17.84
CA GLU A 123 -4.01 11.26 -18.04
C GLU A 123 -4.36 9.98 -17.23
N LEU A 124 -5.65 9.75 -16.91
CA LEU A 124 -6.08 8.56 -16.18
C LEU A 124 -5.85 7.29 -17.01
N GLY A 125 -4.96 6.43 -16.53
CA GLY A 125 -4.51 5.23 -17.25
C GLY A 125 -3.77 4.23 -16.37
N LEU A 126 -3.21 3.20 -17.02
CA LEU A 126 -2.37 2.21 -16.35
C LEU A 126 -0.96 2.76 -16.14
N ILE A 127 -0.37 2.46 -15.00
CA ILE A 127 1.03 2.78 -14.72
C ILE A 127 1.90 1.79 -15.49
N GLN A 128 2.68 2.29 -16.44
CA GLN A 128 3.71 1.49 -17.09
C GLN A 128 4.90 1.35 -16.16
N HIS A 129 4.94 0.23 -15.45
CA HIS A 129 6.13 -0.16 -14.69
C HIS A 129 7.23 -0.58 -15.66
N SER A 130 8.41 0.05 -15.55
CA SER A 130 9.63 -0.41 -16.21
C SER A 130 9.90 -1.87 -15.81
N ARG A 131 9.57 -2.83 -16.69
CA ARG A 131 9.67 -4.28 -16.42
C ARG A 131 11.11 -4.72 -16.13
N LYS A 132 12.11 -3.95 -16.56
CA LYS A 132 13.54 -4.27 -16.42
C LYS A 132 14.21 -3.60 -15.22
N SER A 133 13.47 -2.88 -14.37
CA SER A 133 14.05 -2.22 -13.20
C SER A 133 13.96 -3.09 -11.94
N PHE A 134 15.05 -3.15 -11.17
CA PHE A 134 15.08 -3.77 -9.84
C PHE A 134 13.99 -3.19 -8.93
N ALA A 135 13.81 -1.87 -8.95
CA ALA A 135 12.75 -1.18 -8.20
C ALA A 135 11.35 -1.67 -8.59
N GLY A 136 11.10 -1.93 -9.88
CA GLY A 136 9.83 -2.48 -10.36
C GLY A 136 9.59 -3.91 -9.89
N ALA A 137 10.62 -4.76 -9.89
CA ALA A 137 10.53 -6.13 -9.36
C ALA A 137 10.29 -6.13 -7.84
N TYR A 138 11.01 -5.29 -7.10
CA TYR A 138 10.85 -5.11 -5.66
C TYR A 138 9.43 -4.65 -5.30
N ASN A 139 8.91 -3.62 -5.97
CA ASN A 139 7.57 -3.07 -5.70
C ASN A 139 6.45 -4.08 -5.97
N LYS A 140 6.62 -4.97 -6.94
CA LYS A 140 5.64 -6.04 -7.25
C LYS A 140 5.58 -7.12 -6.18
N SER A 141 6.62 -7.25 -5.38
CA SER A 141 6.71 -8.29 -4.37
C SER A 141 5.71 -8.10 -3.25
N PHE A 142 5.17 -9.19 -2.72
CA PHE A 142 4.21 -9.15 -1.60
C PHE A 142 4.84 -8.61 -0.30
N TRP A 143 6.18 -8.65 -0.20
CA TRP A 143 6.96 -8.12 0.92
C TRP A 143 6.87 -6.61 1.11
N VAL A 144 6.29 -5.87 0.15
CA VAL A 144 6.17 -4.41 0.21
C VAL A 144 4.76 -3.91 -0.06
N VAL A 145 4.52 -2.65 0.31
CA VAL A 145 3.31 -1.89 -0.04
C VAL A 145 3.68 -0.97 -1.19
N GLY A 146 3.22 -1.29 -2.39
CA GLY A 146 3.52 -0.53 -3.60
C GLY A 146 2.93 -1.20 -4.83
N ASN A 147 3.52 -0.94 -6.00
CA ASN A 147 3.03 -1.46 -7.28
C ASN A 147 1.58 -1.02 -7.55
N GLU A 148 1.33 0.26 -7.35
CA GLU A 148 0.12 0.93 -7.83
C GLU A 148 -0.04 0.69 -9.34
N GLN A 149 -1.24 0.32 -9.78
CA GLN A 149 -1.51 0.01 -11.19
C GLN A 149 -2.23 1.12 -11.95
N VAL A 150 -2.88 2.04 -11.26
CA VAL A 150 -3.67 3.11 -11.87
C VAL A 150 -3.03 4.46 -11.54
N GLY A 151 -2.75 5.23 -12.58
CA GLY A 151 -2.15 6.55 -12.48
C GLY A 151 -3.09 7.61 -13.04
N PHE A 152 -3.06 8.79 -12.46
CA PHE A 152 -3.71 9.98 -13.02
C PHE A 152 -2.93 11.23 -12.64
N LYS A 153 -3.15 12.30 -13.36
CA LYS A 153 -2.62 13.62 -13.05
C LYS A 153 -3.75 14.48 -12.50
N HIS A 154 -3.48 15.19 -11.41
CA HIS A 154 -4.36 16.22 -10.90
C HIS A 154 -3.62 17.55 -10.93
N LEU A 155 -4.04 18.44 -11.83
CA LEU A 155 -3.28 19.65 -12.19
C LEU A 155 -1.86 19.29 -12.66
N THR A 156 -0.84 19.55 -11.84
CA THR A 156 0.57 19.22 -12.12
C THR A 156 1.07 17.98 -11.37
N LYS A 157 0.32 17.48 -10.40
CA LYS A 157 0.75 16.38 -9.52
C LYS A 157 0.35 15.03 -10.09
N LYS A 158 1.30 14.10 -10.20
CA LYS A 158 1.03 12.70 -10.53
C LYS A 158 0.56 11.96 -9.28
N MET A 159 -0.50 11.20 -9.43
CA MET A 159 -1.12 10.40 -8.39
C MET A 159 -1.19 8.94 -8.84
N ALA A 160 -1.08 8.02 -7.89
CA ALA A 160 -1.09 6.59 -8.12
C ALA A 160 -1.99 5.90 -7.09
N LEU A 161 -2.76 4.90 -7.52
CA LEU A 161 -3.66 4.11 -6.70
C LEU A 161 -3.74 2.66 -7.21
N GLY A 162 -4.37 1.78 -6.44
CA GLY A 162 -4.57 0.40 -6.82
C GLY A 162 -3.32 -0.41 -6.54
N ILE A 163 -2.96 -0.49 -5.27
CA ILE A 163 -1.84 -1.29 -4.77
C ILE A 163 -2.08 -2.75 -5.07
N GLN A 164 -1.15 -3.38 -5.80
CA GLN A 164 -1.09 -4.83 -6.02
C GLN A 164 -2.38 -5.48 -6.56
N ILE A 165 -3.20 -4.71 -7.27
CA ILE A 165 -4.32 -5.25 -8.04
C ILE A 165 -3.82 -5.82 -9.37
N SER A 166 -4.62 -6.72 -9.97
CA SER A 166 -4.34 -7.19 -11.32
C SER A 166 -4.55 -6.11 -12.38
N GLU A 167 -3.90 -6.22 -13.54
CA GLU A 167 -4.14 -5.30 -14.67
C GLU A 167 -5.61 -5.30 -15.10
N LYS A 168 -6.30 -6.44 -14.98
CA LYS A 168 -7.73 -6.57 -15.25
C LYS A 168 -8.57 -5.73 -14.28
N GLU A 169 -8.29 -5.81 -12.99
CA GLU A 169 -8.94 -4.96 -11.98
C GLU A 169 -8.65 -3.49 -12.21
N ALA A 170 -7.40 -3.14 -12.52
CA ALA A 170 -6.99 -1.77 -12.80
C ALA A 170 -7.75 -1.17 -14.00
N LYS A 171 -7.88 -1.92 -15.10
CA LYS A 171 -8.68 -1.54 -16.28
C LYS A 171 -10.14 -1.29 -15.93
N GLU A 172 -10.74 -2.15 -15.10
CA GLU A 172 -12.12 -1.99 -14.66
C GLU A 172 -12.32 -0.78 -13.75
N ILE A 173 -11.39 -0.53 -12.82
CA ILE A 173 -11.41 0.67 -11.96
C ILE A 173 -11.30 1.94 -12.83
N ILE A 174 -10.37 1.98 -13.79
CA ILE A 174 -10.24 3.09 -14.73
C ILE A 174 -11.56 3.32 -15.49
N ARG A 175 -12.20 2.25 -15.96
CA ARG A 175 -13.49 2.33 -16.66
C ARG A 175 -14.56 2.95 -15.76
N LEU A 176 -14.67 2.48 -14.51
CA LEU A 176 -15.65 2.99 -13.55
C LEU A 176 -15.43 4.47 -13.21
N ILE A 177 -14.18 4.87 -12.99
CA ILE A 177 -13.82 6.27 -12.72
C ILE A 177 -14.12 7.14 -13.95
N ARG A 178 -13.77 6.70 -15.17
CA ARG A 178 -14.09 7.43 -16.41
C ARG A 178 -15.59 7.61 -16.60
N THR A 179 -16.39 6.59 -16.32
CA THR A 179 -17.85 6.71 -16.37
C THR A 179 -18.33 7.73 -15.34
N ALA A 180 -17.82 7.71 -14.12
CA ALA A 180 -18.20 8.68 -13.08
C ALA A 180 -17.78 10.13 -13.43
N ILE A 181 -16.66 10.32 -14.11
CA ILE A 181 -16.23 11.63 -14.62
C ILE A 181 -17.16 12.13 -15.72
N LYS A 182 -17.59 11.27 -16.64
CA LYS A 182 -18.48 11.66 -17.76
C LYS A 182 -19.92 11.94 -17.34
N SER A 183 -20.37 11.34 -16.24
CA SER A 183 -21.74 11.49 -15.73
C SER A 183 -21.93 12.71 -14.82
N ASN A 184 -20.86 13.46 -14.53
CA ASN A 184 -20.88 14.74 -13.81
C ASN A 184 -20.46 15.87 -14.75
#